data_AF-A0A6J8CYK3-F1
#
_entry.id   AF-A0A6J8CYK3-F1
#
_cell.length_a   1.000
_cell.length_b   1.000
_cell.length_c   1.000
_cell.angle_alpha   90.00
_cell.angle_beta   90.00
_cell.angle_gamma   90.00
#
_symmetry.space_group_name_H-M   'P 1'
#
loop_
_entity.id
_entity.type
_entity.pdbx_description
1 polymer ?
#
loop_
_entity_poly.entity_id
_entity_poly.type
_entity_poly.pdbx_seq_one_letter_code
_entity_poly.pdbx_strand_id
1 'polypeptide(L)'
;MIDGFLVEKITKDYVNTCTKIVQELGIQTEMPSFLKKGQSQFTTEESNTSRLITKIRRVVESANGRIKTWVFFNHVMPNSEIPYIGEYLRIVCSICNKYFKPLSSGDTQEDQLLGCKMIYLSKQNNLLKEKIESENLHRIRSSSWCKIDAASVDFPSITEEDLRNLTLGVYQIKLAKSYVAEHVTENNDFEVLVHKQENNLICAKMQSRHVSARAYLLWIQYDEVTVLGWFCKCHAGARIVGMCAHVSAVIWYLGYARCLNIPYCSGDDWTKYLTDARSKPDPEIIDESDDSDCIEE
;
A
#
# COMPACT_ATOMS: atom_id res chain seq x y z
N MET A 1 -18.74 17.22 3.55
CA MET A 1 -19.08 16.56 2.27
C MET A 1 -17.84 16.64 1.42
N ILE A 2 -17.21 15.51 1.13
CA ILE A 2 -16.12 15.45 0.14
C ILE A 2 -16.82 15.19 -1.18
N ASP A 3 -17.05 16.25 -1.95
CA ASP A 3 -17.54 16.14 -3.33
C ASP A 3 -16.37 15.76 -4.22
N GLY A 4 -16.02 14.47 -4.22
CA GLY A 4 -15.02 13.88 -5.09
C GLY A 4 -15.64 12.77 -5.91
N PHE A 5 -15.92 13.03 -7.19
CA PHE A 5 -16.21 11.97 -8.16
C PHE A 5 -14.88 11.38 -8.64
N LEU A 6 -14.63 10.10 -8.34
CA LEU A 6 -13.55 9.33 -8.95
C LEU A 6 -14.14 8.32 -9.92
N VAL A 7 -13.75 8.49 -11.18
CA VAL A 7 -14.21 7.72 -12.32
C VAL A 7 -13.31 6.49 -12.47
N GLU A 8 -13.84 5.32 -12.14
CA GLU A 8 -13.02 4.10 -11.95
C GLU A 8 -12.77 3.30 -13.24
N LYS A 9 -13.47 3.60 -14.35
CA LYS A 9 -13.25 2.93 -15.66
C LYS A 9 -13.95 3.67 -16.78
N ILE A 10 -13.29 4.68 -17.37
CA ILE A 10 -13.80 5.26 -18.62
C ILE A 10 -12.64 5.50 -19.59
N THR A 11 -12.92 5.36 -20.88
CA THR A 11 -12.00 5.62 -21.99
C THR A 11 -11.29 6.97 -21.84
N LYS A 12 -10.06 7.07 -22.34
CA LYS A 12 -9.17 8.25 -22.23
C LYS A 12 -9.87 9.56 -22.62
N ASP A 13 -10.77 9.51 -23.60
CA ASP A 13 -11.57 10.65 -24.08
C ASP A 13 -12.62 11.15 -23.07
N TYR A 14 -13.19 10.24 -22.28
CA TYR A 14 -14.19 10.60 -21.28
C TYR A 14 -13.55 11.11 -20.00
N VAL A 15 -12.36 10.60 -19.64
CA VAL A 15 -11.55 11.16 -18.55
C VAL A 15 -11.21 12.62 -18.85
N ASN A 16 -10.75 12.93 -20.07
CA ASN A 16 -10.45 14.30 -20.48
C ASN A 16 -11.68 15.22 -20.45
N THR A 17 -12.85 14.71 -20.85
CA THR A 17 -14.11 15.46 -20.81
C THR A 17 -14.59 15.71 -19.38
N CYS A 18 -14.54 14.69 -18.52
CA CYS A 18 -14.92 14.80 -17.10
C CYS A 18 -13.98 15.74 -16.34
N THR A 19 -12.67 15.65 -16.58
CA THR A 19 -11.68 16.51 -15.93
C THR A 19 -11.95 17.98 -16.23
N LYS A 20 -12.29 18.33 -17.47
CA LYS A 20 -12.67 19.71 -17.83
C LYS A 20 -13.89 20.20 -17.07
N ILE A 21 -14.96 19.40 -17.03
CA ILE A 21 -16.20 19.76 -16.31
C ILE A 21 -15.92 19.96 -14.82
N VAL A 22 -15.14 19.08 -14.21
CA VAL A 22 -14.80 19.14 -12.78
C VAL A 22 -13.94 20.37 -12.48
N GLN A 23 -12.98 20.71 -13.36
CA GLN A 23 -12.17 21.91 -13.24
C GLN A 23 -12.99 23.20 -13.43
N GLU A 24 -13.97 23.21 -14.35
CA GLU A 24 -14.91 24.33 -14.52
C GLU A 24 -15.77 24.56 -13.26
N LEU A 25 -16.01 23.52 -12.46
CA LEU A 25 -16.66 23.61 -11.15
C LEU A 25 -15.70 24.07 -10.02
N GLY A 26 -14.45 24.40 -10.34
CA GLY A 26 -13.44 24.84 -9.37
C GLY A 26 -12.84 23.71 -8.55
N ILE A 27 -13.03 22.46 -8.96
CA ILE A 27 -12.49 21.28 -8.26
C ILE A 27 -11.13 20.91 -8.87
N GLN A 28 -10.13 20.75 -8.01
CA GLN A 28 -8.79 20.32 -8.42
C GLN A 28 -8.78 18.82 -8.73
N THR A 29 -8.25 18.47 -9.90
CA THR A 29 -8.14 17.08 -10.38
C THR A 29 -6.69 16.62 -10.34
N GLU A 30 -6.41 15.55 -9.60
CA GLU A 30 -5.08 14.96 -9.46
C GLU A 30 -5.10 13.49 -9.90
N MET A 31 -4.02 13.03 -10.53
CA MET A 31 -3.86 11.64 -10.96
C MET A 31 -2.53 11.06 -10.45
N PRO A 32 -2.49 9.77 -10.06
CA PRO A 32 -1.23 9.11 -9.74
C PRO A 32 -0.26 9.20 -10.91
N SER A 33 1.03 9.21 -10.61
CA SER A 33 2.07 9.27 -11.63
C SER A 33 2.13 7.96 -12.44
N PHE A 34 2.43 8.09 -13.73
CA PHE A 34 2.68 6.97 -14.63
C PHE A 34 4.16 6.89 -14.96
N LEU A 35 4.71 5.68 -15.04
CA LEU A 35 6.13 5.51 -15.38
C LEU A 35 6.33 5.89 -16.84
N LYS A 36 7.30 6.78 -17.08
CA LYS A 36 7.68 7.14 -18.45
C LYS A 36 8.48 6.01 -19.06
N LYS A 37 8.42 5.89 -20.40
CA LYS A 37 9.20 4.90 -21.15
C LYS A 37 10.69 4.97 -20.76
N GLY A 38 11.25 3.84 -20.36
CA GLY A 38 12.64 3.72 -19.92
C GLY A 38 12.89 4.00 -18.43
N GLN A 39 11.89 4.46 -17.67
CA GLN A 39 12.00 4.57 -16.21
C GLN A 39 11.60 3.25 -15.54
N SER A 40 12.42 2.81 -14.59
CA SER A 40 12.16 1.59 -13.80
C SER A 40 11.52 1.87 -12.44
N GLN A 41 11.51 3.14 -12.00
CA GLN A 41 11.05 3.58 -10.70
C GLN A 41 10.60 5.06 -10.77
N PHE A 42 9.59 5.42 -9.99
CA PHE A 42 9.17 6.80 -9.78
C PHE A 42 10.21 7.60 -8.98
N THR A 43 10.23 8.92 -9.16
CA THR A 43 10.93 9.80 -8.22
C THR A 43 10.29 9.74 -6.83
N THR A 44 11.00 10.23 -5.81
CA THR A 44 10.46 10.30 -4.44
C THR A 44 9.21 11.18 -4.40
N GLU A 45 9.24 12.31 -5.11
CA GLU A 45 8.11 13.24 -5.24
C GLU A 45 6.90 12.57 -5.93
N GLU A 46 7.09 11.97 -7.10
CA GLU A 46 6.02 11.25 -7.83
C GLU A 46 5.42 10.12 -6.97
N SER A 47 6.27 9.35 -6.28
CA SER A 47 5.82 8.26 -5.41
C SER A 47 5.02 8.78 -4.21
N ASN A 48 5.46 9.88 -3.59
CA ASN A 48 4.79 10.50 -2.47
C ASN A 48 3.43 11.10 -2.89
N THR A 49 3.39 11.85 -3.99
CA THR A 49 2.16 12.45 -4.54
C THR A 49 1.17 11.36 -4.91
N SER A 50 1.61 10.31 -5.61
CA SER A 50 0.77 9.16 -5.93
C SER A 50 0.16 8.53 -4.68
N ARG A 51 0.92 8.41 -3.59
CA ARG A 51 0.41 7.87 -2.32
C ARG A 51 -0.64 8.76 -1.67
N LEU A 52 -0.50 10.09 -1.74
CA LEU A 52 -1.53 11.02 -1.26
C LEU A 52 -2.84 10.81 -2.02
N ILE A 53 -2.75 10.68 -3.34
CA ILE A 53 -3.91 10.44 -4.21
C ILE A 53 -4.55 9.09 -3.89
N THR A 54 -3.77 8.01 -3.76
CA THR A 54 -4.32 6.68 -3.44
C THR A 54 -4.94 6.62 -2.04
N LYS A 55 -4.43 7.42 -1.09
CA LYS A 55 -5.03 7.51 0.25
C LYS A 55 -6.46 8.07 0.20
N ILE A 56 -6.70 9.10 -0.60
CA ILE A 56 -8.04 9.68 -0.79
C ILE A 56 -8.90 8.73 -1.62
N ARG A 57 -8.35 8.21 -2.72
CA ARG A 57 -9.02 7.25 -3.60
C ARG A 57 -9.60 6.06 -2.83
N ARG A 58 -8.87 5.52 -1.87
CA ARG A 58 -9.33 4.42 -1.01
C ARG A 58 -10.68 4.70 -0.33
N VAL A 59 -10.93 5.94 0.11
CA VAL A 59 -12.21 6.31 0.75
C VAL A 59 -13.35 6.22 -0.26
N VAL A 60 -13.12 6.69 -1.49
CA VAL A 60 -14.10 6.62 -2.57
C VAL A 60 -14.32 5.19 -3.04
N GLU A 61 -13.26 4.41 -3.22
CA GLU A 61 -13.35 2.98 -3.53
C GLU A 61 -14.10 2.22 -2.43
N SER A 62 -13.92 2.62 -1.16
CA SER A 62 -14.66 2.05 -0.04
C SER A 62 -16.17 2.28 -0.16
N ALA A 63 -16.58 3.47 -0.59
CA ALA A 63 -17.98 3.77 -0.86
C ALA A 63 -18.50 3.02 -2.10
N ASN A 64 -17.72 2.99 -3.19
CA ASN A 64 -18.07 2.28 -4.43
C ASN A 64 -18.21 0.77 -4.19
N GLY A 65 -17.34 0.17 -3.38
CA GLY A 65 -17.42 -1.24 -3.03
C GLY A 65 -18.75 -1.60 -2.35
N ARG A 66 -19.27 -0.73 -1.48
CA ARG A 66 -20.61 -0.90 -0.88
C ARG A 66 -21.75 -0.82 -1.88
N ILE A 67 -21.61 0.00 -2.93
CA ILE A 67 -22.62 0.07 -3.99
C ILE A 67 -22.54 -1.19 -4.84
N LYS A 68 -21.33 -1.66 -5.15
CA LYS A 68 -21.09 -2.87 -5.96
C LYS A 68 -21.52 -4.18 -5.27
N THR A 69 -21.83 -4.19 -3.97
CA THR A 69 -22.44 -5.37 -3.33
C THR A 69 -23.85 -5.66 -3.84
N TRP A 70 -24.51 -4.66 -4.40
CA TRP A 70 -25.83 -4.79 -4.98
C TRP A 70 -25.69 -5.31 -6.40
N VAL A 71 -26.20 -6.52 -6.66
CA VAL A 71 -26.07 -7.23 -7.94
C VAL A 71 -26.40 -6.33 -9.14
N PHE A 72 -27.43 -5.51 -9.02
CA PHE A 72 -27.83 -4.55 -10.05
C PHE A 72 -26.70 -3.62 -10.49
N PHE A 73 -25.90 -3.11 -9.55
CA PHE A 73 -24.78 -2.19 -9.80
C PHE A 73 -23.46 -2.91 -10.11
N ASN A 74 -23.40 -4.23 -9.98
CA ASN A 74 -22.22 -5.03 -10.31
C ASN A 74 -22.22 -5.53 -11.76
N HIS A 75 -23.28 -5.24 -12.52
CA HIS A 75 -23.44 -5.68 -13.90
C HIS A 75 -23.68 -4.52 -14.87
N VAL A 76 -23.43 -4.77 -16.16
CA VAL A 76 -23.71 -3.80 -17.21
C VAL A 76 -25.22 -3.60 -17.32
N MET A 77 -25.67 -2.34 -17.20
CA MET A 77 -27.09 -2.00 -17.24
C MET A 77 -27.58 -1.77 -18.68
N PRO A 78 -28.84 -2.10 -18.99
CA PRO A 78 -29.47 -1.72 -20.25
C PRO A 78 -29.54 -0.20 -20.40
N ASN A 79 -29.41 0.31 -21.63
CA ASN A 79 -29.48 1.75 -21.91
C ASN A 79 -30.84 2.38 -21.50
N SER A 80 -31.90 1.59 -21.39
CA SER A 80 -33.22 2.05 -20.91
C SER A 80 -33.19 2.50 -19.44
N GLU A 81 -32.24 2.02 -18.65
CA GLU A 81 -32.13 2.32 -17.22
C GLU A 81 -31.31 3.59 -16.93
N ILE A 82 -30.57 4.11 -17.92
CA ILE A 82 -29.70 5.29 -17.76
C ILE A 82 -30.44 6.49 -17.16
N PRO A 83 -31.69 6.84 -17.56
CA PRO A 83 -32.41 7.97 -16.98
C PRO A 83 -32.68 7.83 -15.48
N TYR A 84 -32.76 6.60 -14.95
CA TYR A 84 -33.15 6.30 -13.57
C TYR A 84 -31.97 6.00 -12.65
N ILE A 85 -30.76 5.85 -13.19
CA ILE A 85 -29.55 5.47 -12.44
C ILE A 85 -29.31 6.35 -11.20
N GLY A 86 -29.54 7.66 -11.33
CA GLY A 86 -29.35 8.61 -10.24
C GLY A 86 -30.33 8.37 -9.08
N GLU A 87 -31.56 7.95 -9.38
CA GLU A 87 -32.54 7.60 -8.37
C GLU A 87 -32.20 6.27 -7.68
N TYR A 88 -31.83 5.26 -8.46
CA TYR A 88 -31.38 3.97 -7.92
C TYR A 88 -30.18 4.13 -6.98
N LEU A 89 -29.18 4.93 -7.38
CA LEU A 89 -28.02 5.23 -6.54
C LEU A 89 -28.42 5.94 -5.25
N ARG A 90 -29.32 6.95 -5.31
CA ARG A 90 -29.81 7.63 -4.10
C ARG A 90 -30.51 6.67 -3.14
N ILE A 91 -31.35 5.77 -3.66
CA ILE A 91 -32.04 4.75 -2.85
C ILE A 91 -31.01 3.83 -2.17
N VAL A 92 -30.10 3.23 -2.94
CA VAL A 92 -29.09 2.32 -2.40
C VAL A 92 -28.17 3.01 -1.40
N CYS A 93 -27.66 4.20 -1.72
CA CYS A 93 -26.84 4.98 -0.79
C CYS A 93 -27.60 5.32 0.50
N SER A 94 -28.90 5.63 0.42
CA SER A 94 -29.72 5.88 1.61
C SER A 94 -29.86 4.64 2.50
N ILE A 95 -30.05 3.47 1.89
CA ILE A 95 -30.08 2.18 2.61
C ILE A 95 -28.72 1.90 3.24
N CYS A 96 -27.63 2.04 2.48
CA CYS A 96 -26.26 1.87 2.99
C CYS A 96 -26.00 2.79 4.18
N ASN A 97 -26.34 4.08 4.09
CA ASN A 97 -26.14 5.04 5.18
C ASN A 97 -26.99 4.72 6.42
N LYS A 98 -28.16 4.10 6.26
CA LYS A 98 -29.06 3.76 7.37
C LYS A 98 -28.64 2.49 8.10
N TYR A 99 -28.17 1.48 7.38
CA TYR A 99 -28.00 0.12 7.92
C TYR A 99 -26.55 -0.38 7.97
N PHE A 100 -25.63 0.18 7.19
CA PHE A 100 -24.22 -0.23 7.20
C PHE A 100 -23.47 0.59 8.24
N LYS A 101 -22.36 0.05 8.74
CA LYS A 101 -21.46 0.80 9.61
C LYS A 101 -20.97 2.06 8.89
N PRO A 102 -20.75 3.19 9.56
CA PRO A 102 -20.12 4.35 8.93
C PRO A 102 -18.77 4.00 8.27
N LEU A 103 -18.45 4.64 7.14
CA LEU A 103 -17.12 4.50 6.49
C LEU A 103 -16.01 5.22 7.28
N SER A 104 -16.37 6.33 7.91
CA SER A 104 -15.48 7.05 8.82
C SER A 104 -15.49 6.39 10.19
N SER A 105 -14.33 6.34 10.84
CA SER A 105 -14.20 5.99 12.25
C SER A 105 -14.88 7.00 13.18
N GLY A 106 -15.20 8.20 12.67
CA GLY A 106 -15.73 9.31 13.45
C GLY A 106 -14.65 10.16 14.13
N ASP A 107 -13.38 9.74 14.08
CA ASP A 107 -12.26 10.50 14.65
C ASP A 107 -11.68 11.48 13.63
N THR A 108 -12.31 12.65 13.53
CA THR A 108 -11.86 13.71 12.62
C THR A 108 -10.48 14.25 13.00
N GLN A 109 -10.10 14.20 14.28
CA GLN A 109 -8.83 14.72 14.74
C GLN A 109 -7.68 13.79 14.33
N GLU A 110 -7.85 12.48 14.52
CA GLU A 110 -6.88 11.48 14.07
C GLU A 110 -6.68 11.53 12.55
N ASP A 111 -7.77 11.61 11.77
CA ASP A 111 -7.71 11.72 10.31
C ASP A 111 -6.97 12.99 9.86
N GLN A 112 -7.20 14.13 10.53
CA GLN A 112 -6.49 15.38 10.26
C GLN A 112 -5.00 15.28 10.60
N LEU A 113 -4.65 14.70 11.75
CA LEU A 113 -3.26 14.49 12.15
C LEU A 113 -2.52 13.59 11.16
N LEU A 114 -3.17 12.50 10.72
CA LEU A 114 -2.63 11.60 9.70
C LEU A 114 -2.43 12.34 8.36
N GLY A 115 -3.40 13.14 7.94
CA GLY A 115 -3.30 13.97 6.74
C GLY A 115 -2.15 14.97 6.81
N CYS A 116 -2.01 15.69 7.93
CA CYS A 116 -0.90 16.60 8.17
C CYS A 116 0.45 15.89 8.15
N LYS A 117 0.56 14.72 8.78
CA LYS A 117 1.78 13.88 8.75
C LYS A 117 2.13 13.47 7.32
N MET A 118 1.15 13.02 6.54
CA MET A 118 1.35 12.63 5.14
C MET A 118 1.83 13.79 4.27
N ILE A 119 1.25 14.99 4.42
CA ILE A 119 1.65 16.21 3.69
C ILE A 119 3.05 16.68 4.12
N TYR A 120 3.38 16.57 5.41
CA TYR A 120 4.71 16.91 5.90
C TYR A 120 5.78 15.98 5.29
N LEU A 121 5.51 14.67 5.30
CA LEU A 121 6.40 13.66 4.72
C LEU A 121 6.50 13.81 3.21
N SER A 122 5.42 14.14 2.49
CA SER A 122 5.46 14.24 1.02
C SER A 122 6.45 15.28 0.50
N LYS A 123 6.78 16.28 1.33
CA LYS A 123 7.71 17.36 1.02
C LYS A 123 9.17 17.03 1.33
N GLN A 124 9.47 15.91 1.97
CA GLN A 124 10.85 15.53 2.30
C GLN A 124 11.46 14.67 1.19
N ASN A 125 12.79 14.62 1.19
CA ASN A 125 13.56 13.70 0.35
C ASN A 125 13.80 12.37 1.09
N ASN A 126 14.09 11.33 0.32
CA ASN A 126 14.48 10.04 0.87
C ASN A 126 16.00 10.01 1.07
N LEU A 127 16.46 10.40 2.26
CA LEU A 127 17.88 10.47 2.60
C LEU A 127 18.57 9.10 2.49
N LEU A 128 17.87 8.01 2.82
CA LEU A 128 18.44 6.67 2.68
C LEU A 128 18.65 6.32 1.20
N LYS A 129 17.71 6.68 0.31
CA LYS A 129 17.91 6.52 -1.13
C LYS A 129 19.16 7.27 -1.61
N GLU A 130 19.31 8.54 -1.22
CA GLU A 130 20.48 9.35 -1.58
C GLU A 130 21.79 8.72 -1.10
N LYS A 131 21.80 8.19 0.12
CA LYS A 131 22.94 7.46 0.69
C LYS A 131 23.27 6.19 -0.12
N ILE A 132 22.27 5.34 -0.36
CA ILE A 132 22.45 4.07 -1.09
C ILE A 132 22.97 4.30 -2.52
N GLU A 133 22.54 5.39 -3.16
CA GLU A 133 22.96 5.75 -4.51
C GLU A 133 24.36 6.39 -4.54
N SER A 134 24.67 7.32 -3.62
CA SER A 134 25.97 7.99 -3.57
C SER A 134 27.11 7.04 -3.16
N GLU A 135 26.88 6.16 -2.18
CA GLU A 135 27.87 5.21 -1.69
C GLU A 135 27.90 3.89 -2.49
N ASN A 136 27.08 3.76 -3.55
CA ASN A 136 26.97 2.56 -4.38
C ASN A 136 26.62 1.27 -3.60
N LEU A 137 25.89 1.42 -2.50
CA LEU A 137 25.52 0.32 -1.59
C LEU A 137 24.54 -0.69 -2.23
N HIS A 138 23.96 -0.35 -3.37
CA HIS A 138 23.19 -1.28 -4.21
C HIS A 138 24.03 -2.45 -4.76
N ARG A 139 25.36 -2.35 -4.74
CA ARG A 139 26.28 -3.44 -5.12
C ARG A 139 26.41 -4.46 -3.99
N ILE A 140 25.39 -5.27 -3.79
CA ILE A 140 25.30 -6.26 -2.69
C ILE A 140 26.43 -7.31 -2.68
N ARG A 141 27.11 -7.54 -3.81
CA ARG A 141 28.27 -8.44 -3.91
C ARG A 141 29.58 -7.81 -3.44
N SER A 142 29.54 -6.55 -3.03
CA SER A 142 30.68 -5.87 -2.40
C SER A 142 31.07 -6.58 -1.11
N SER A 143 32.35 -6.47 -0.73
CA SER A 143 32.87 -6.98 0.54
C SER A 143 32.22 -6.31 1.76
N SER A 144 31.42 -5.26 1.60
CA SER A 144 30.75 -4.51 2.66
C SER A 144 29.51 -5.20 3.25
N TRP A 145 28.96 -6.22 2.58
CA TRP A 145 27.75 -6.92 3.03
C TRP A 145 28.06 -8.29 3.61
N CYS A 146 27.37 -8.66 4.69
CA CYS A 146 27.42 -9.99 5.30
C CYS A 146 26.02 -10.59 5.31
N LYS A 147 25.87 -11.80 4.76
CA LYS A 147 24.60 -12.52 4.77
C LYS A 147 24.43 -13.19 6.13
N ILE A 148 23.32 -12.92 6.80
CA ILE A 148 22.98 -13.52 8.08
C ILE A 148 21.51 -13.94 8.08
N ASP A 149 21.16 -14.85 8.99
CA ASP A 149 19.77 -15.11 9.32
C ASP A 149 19.18 -13.87 10.00
N ALA A 150 18.01 -13.44 9.56
CA ALA A 150 17.25 -12.37 10.16
C ALA A 150 16.98 -12.59 11.65
N ALA A 151 16.89 -13.83 12.12
CA ALA A 151 16.76 -14.11 13.56
C ALA A 151 17.95 -13.56 14.38
N SER A 152 19.14 -13.45 13.77
CA SER A 152 20.36 -12.94 14.40
C SER A 152 20.52 -11.42 14.32
N VAL A 153 19.62 -10.71 13.62
CA VAL A 153 19.67 -9.24 13.54
C VAL A 153 19.13 -8.66 14.84
N ASP A 154 19.96 -7.89 15.53
CA ASP A 154 19.50 -7.02 16.60
C ASP A 154 18.72 -5.85 16.00
N PHE A 155 17.38 -5.91 16.08
CA PHE A 155 16.45 -4.96 15.48
C PHE A 155 15.45 -4.53 16.55
N PRO A 156 15.00 -3.27 16.55
CA PRO A 156 14.07 -2.77 17.56
C PRO A 156 12.77 -3.57 17.57
N SER A 157 12.20 -3.76 18.75
CA SER A 157 10.83 -4.26 18.88
C SER A 157 9.86 -3.13 18.49
N ILE A 158 8.94 -3.44 17.59
CA ILE A 158 8.02 -2.48 16.98
C ILE A 158 6.60 -2.92 17.33
N THR A 159 5.78 -2.03 17.89
CA THR A 159 4.38 -2.33 18.19
C THR A 159 3.51 -2.31 16.93
N GLU A 160 2.29 -2.85 17.01
CA GLU A 160 1.35 -2.73 15.89
C GLU A 160 1.00 -1.27 15.57
N GLU A 161 0.96 -0.42 16.59
CA GLU A 161 0.72 1.02 16.44
C GLU A 161 1.89 1.70 15.71
N ASP A 162 3.13 1.35 16.05
CA ASP A 162 4.32 1.84 15.34
C ASP A 162 4.30 1.41 13.87
N LEU A 163 3.95 0.15 13.59
CA LEU A 163 3.79 -0.34 12.22
C LEU A 163 2.73 0.47 11.46
N ARG A 164 1.57 0.73 12.07
CA ARG A 164 0.50 1.55 11.46
C ARG A 164 0.97 2.98 11.21
N ASN A 165 1.77 3.53 12.12
CA ASN A 165 2.36 4.85 12.02
C ASN A 165 3.44 4.95 10.93
N LEU A 166 4.18 3.87 10.68
CA LEU A 166 5.19 3.77 9.64
C LEU A 166 4.55 3.53 8.25
N THR A 167 3.55 2.65 8.15
CA THR A 167 2.89 2.31 6.87
C THR A 167 1.82 3.32 6.46
N LEU A 168 1.33 4.14 7.40
CA LEU A 168 0.21 5.07 7.23
C LEU A 168 -1.08 4.37 6.76
N GLY A 169 -1.23 3.10 7.16
CA GLY A 169 -2.40 2.28 6.89
C GLY A 169 -2.22 0.79 7.15
N VAL A 170 -3.33 0.11 7.41
CA VAL A 170 -3.36 -1.32 7.77
C VAL A 170 -3.09 -2.28 6.61
N TYR A 171 -3.26 -1.83 5.36
CA TYR A 171 -3.20 -2.71 4.19
C TYR A 171 -1.84 -3.39 4.03
N GLN A 172 -0.77 -2.60 4.09
CA GLN A 172 0.61 -3.08 3.95
C GLN A 172 1.00 -4.05 5.09
N ILE A 173 0.37 -3.92 6.26
CA ILE A 173 0.55 -4.82 7.40
C ILE A 173 -0.18 -6.14 7.16
N LYS A 174 -1.41 -6.10 6.64
CA LYS A 174 -2.17 -7.31 6.28
C LYS A 174 -1.44 -8.15 5.22
N LEU A 175 -0.82 -7.51 4.23
CA LEU A 175 -0.04 -8.18 3.19
C LEU A 175 1.29 -8.75 3.69
N ALA A 176 1.88 -8.14 4.73
CA ALA A 176 3.21 -8.49 5.23
C ALA A 176 3.34 -9.99 5.54
N LYS A 177 2.34 -10.58 6.21
CA LYS A 177 2.35 -12.00 6.58
C LYS A 177 2.55 -12.89 5.36
N SER A 178 1.78 -12.64 4.31
CA SER A 178 1.83 -13.46 3.11
C SER A 178 3.17 -13.27 2.38
N TYR A 179 3.70 -12.04 2.30
CA TYR A 179 5.01 -11.79 1.70
C TYR A 179 6.14 -12.51 2.44
N VAL A 180 6.07 -12.54 3.77
CA VAL A 180 7.03 -13.29 4.59
C VAL A 180 6.90 -14.79 4.35
N ALA A 181 5.68 -15.32 4.34
CA ALA A 181 5.43 -16.75 4.11
C ALA A 181 6.02 -17.27 2.79
N GLU A 182 6.00 -16.44 1.73
CA GLU A 182 6.60 -16.76 0.43
C GLU A 182 8.13 -16.60 0.40
N HIS A 183 8.69 -15.78 1.31
CA HIS A 183 10.13 -15.49 1.31
C HIS A 183 10.94 -16.43 2.19
N VAL A 184 10.30 -17.02 3.20
CA VAL A 184 10.93 -17.98 4.11
C VAL A 184 11.32 -19.25 3.36
N THR A 185 12.55 -19.71 3.56
CA THR A 185 13.07 -20.92 2.92
C THR A 185 12.48 -22.20 3.54
N GLU A 186 12.70 -23.36 2.90
CA GLU A 186 12.28 -24.67 3.43
C GLU A 186 12.80 -24.95 4.85
N ASN A 187 13.93 -24.36 5.22
CA ASN A 187 14.54 -24.47 6.55
C ASN A 187 13.99 -23.46 7.57
N ASN A 188 12.97 -22.69 7.19
CA ASN A 188 12.40 -21.59 7.97
C ASN A 188 13.35 -20.39 8.16
N ASP A 189 14.42 -20.30 7.36
CA ASP A 189 15.36 -19.18 7.40
C ASP A 189 14.83 -18.00 6.59
N PHE A 190 14.95 -16.79 7.16
CA PHE A 190 14.66 -15.52 6.48
C PHE A 190 15.99 -14.78 6.27
N GLU A 191 16.47 -14.75 5.03
CA GLU A 191 17.82 -14.27 4.76
C GLU A 191 17.87 -12.76 4.54
N VAL A 192 18.74 -12.08 5.30
CA VAL A 192 19.03 -10.65 5.11
C VAL A 192 20.53 -10.40 5.03
N LEU A 193 20.91 -9.24 4.52
CA LEU A 193 22.29 -8.78 4.46
C LEU A 193 22.47 -7.60 5.43
N VAL A 194 23.45 -7.69 6.32
CA VAL A 194 23.84 -6.58 7.22
C VAL A 194 25.11 -5.93 6.70
N HIS A 195 25.19 -4.61 6.82
CA HIS A 195 26.40 -3.86 6.46
C HIS A 195 27.49 -4.03 7.53
N LYS A 196 28.71 -4.42 7.13
CA LYS A 196 29.78 -4.80 8.06
C LYS A 196 30.30 -3.69 8.98
N GLN A 197 30.15 -2.44 8.55
CA GLN A 197 30.61 -1.26 9.29
C GLN A 197 29.45 -0.49 9.94
N GLU A 198 28.23 -0.72 9.45
CA GLU A 198 27.02 -0.03 9.90
C GLU A 198 25.99 -1.08 10.27
N ASN A 199 26.07 -1.60 11.49
CA ASN A 199 25.19 -2.68 11.94
C ASN A 199 23.71 -2.28 11.94
N ASN A 200 23.42 -0.97 11.86
CA ASN A 200 22.09 -0.41 11.83
C ASN A 200 21.53 -0.21 10.41
N LEU A 201 22.18 -0.81 9.40
CA LEU A 201 21.74 -0.83 8.01
C LEU A 201 21.62 -2.28 7.52
N ILE A 202 20.40 -2.66 7.16
CA ILE A 202 20.10 -3.97 6.57
C ILE A 202 19.66 -3.82 5.11
N CYS A 203 19.86 -4.88 4.35
CA CYS A 203 19.40 -5.06 2.97
C CYS A 203 18.68 -6.40 2.85
N ALA A 204 17.58 -6.42 2.10
CA ALA A 204 16.83 -7.63 1.81
C ALA A 204 16.46 -7.69 0.33
N LYS A 205 16.20 -8.90 -0.17
CA LYS A 205 15.76 -9.13 -1.54
C LYS A 205 14.40 -9.81 -1.54
N MET A 206 13.34 -9.05 -1.84
CA MET A 206 11.97 -9.53 -1.81
C MET A 206 11.45 -9.80 -3.22
N GLN A 207 10.76 -10.92 -3.42
CA GLN A 207 10.08 -11.23 -4.69
C GLN A 207 8.80 -10.41 -4.83
N SER A 208 8.53 -9.94 -6.05
CA SER A 208 7.27 -9.29 -6.41
C SER A 208 6.18 -10.33 -6.63
N ARG A 209 4.97 -10.07 -6.14
CA ARG A 209 3.80 -10.91 -6.40
C ARG A 209 3.14 -10.62 -7.74
N HIS A 210 3.28 -9.39 -8.22
CA HIS A 210 2.67 -8.95 -9.48
C HIS A 210 3.49 -9.38 -10.70
N VAL A 211 4.75 -9.78 -10.50
CA VAL A 211 5.63 -10.25 -11.58
C VAL A 211 6.48 -11.41 -11.05
N SER A 212 6.08 -12.63 -11.39
CA SER A 212 6.64 -13.89 -10.86
C SER A 212 8.17 -14.01 -10.98
N ALA A 213 8.81 -13.33 -11.95
CA ALA A 213 10.25 -13.39 -12.16
C ALA A 213 11.05 -12.26 -11.46
N ARG A 214 10.39 -11.22 -10.93
CA ARG A 214 11.09 -10.00 -10.49
C ARG A 214 11.25 -9.97 -8.97
N ALA A 215 12.46 -9.72 -8.51
CA ALA A 215 12.76 -9.46 -7.12
C ALA A 215 13.42 -8.07 -6.97
N TYR A 216 13.06 -7.37 -5.90
CA TYR A 216 13.53 -6.03 -5.61
C TYR A 216 14.46 -6.04 -4.40
N LEU A 217 15.55 -5.28 -4.51
CA LEU A 217 16.38 -4.95 -3.36
C LEU A 217 15.72 -3.83 -2.56
N LEU A 218 15.84 -3.93 -1.24
CA LEU A 218 15.42 -2.91 -0.30
C LEU A 218 16.42 -2.76 0.82
N TRP A 219 16.44 -1.58 1.43
CA TRP A 219 17.27 -1.19 2.54
C TRP A 219 16.43 -0.57 3.64
N ILE A 220 16.79 -0.88 4.88
CA ILE A 220 16.16 -0.33 6.08
C ILE A 220 17.28 0.13 7.01
N GLN A 221 17.20 1.38 7.44
CA GLN A 221 18.07 1.98 8.44
C GLN A 221 17.28 2.15 9.74
N TYR A 222 17.88 1.80 10.86
CA TYR A 222 17.22 1.79 12.16
C TYR A 222 18.17 2.21 13.28
N ASP A 223 17.66 2.27 14.51
CA ASP A 223 18.44 2.35 15.75
C ASP A 223 17.87 1.37 16.79
N GLU A 224 18.32 1.47 18.04
CA GLU A 224 17.87 0.58 19.12
C GLU A 224 16.37 0.70 19.45
N VAL A 225 15.72 1.76 18.99
CA VAL A 225 14.34 2.12 19.35
C VAL A 225 13.38 2.01 18.16
N THR A 226 13.79 2.42 16.95
CA THR A 226 12.88 2.56 15.81
C THR A 226 13.54 2.45 14.45
N VAL A 227 12.71 2.47 13.40
CA VAL A 227 13.14 2.56 12.00
C VAL A 227 13.33 4.03 11.63
N LEU A 228 14.53 4.38 11.17
CA LEU A 228 14.92 5.73 10.78
C LEU A 228 14.60 6.03 9.31
N GLY A 229 14.66 5.02 8.44
CA GLY A 229 14.37 5.21 7.02
C GLY A 229 14.35 3.90 6.23
N TRP A 230 13.76 3.96 5.04
CA TRP A 230 13.67 2.82 4.13
C TRP A 230 13.77 3.26 2.67
N PHE A 231 14.25 2.34 1.83
CA PHE A 231 14.27 2.50 0.39
C PHE A 231 14.12 1.14 -0.29
N CYS A 232 13.27 1.03 -1.30
CA CYS A 232 13.13 -0.18 -2.11
C CYS A 232 13.25 0.18 -3.59
N LYS A 233 13.81 -0.71 -4.41
CA LYS A 233 13.89 -0.55 -5.88
C LYS A 233 12.58 -0.87 -6.63
N CYS A 234 11.49 -1.20 -5.93
CA CYS A 234 10.17 -1.35 -6.57
C CYS A 234 9.64 -0.01 -7.06
N HIS A 235 8.63 -0.01 -7.93
CA HIS A 235 8.16 1.19 -8.64
C HIS A 235 7.87 2.39 -7.73
N ALA A 236 7.15 2.17 -6.61
CA ALA A 236 6.85 3.20 -5.60
C ALA A 236 7.80 3.18 -4.39
N GLY A 237 8.87 2.39 -4.42
CA GLY A 237 9.73 2.10 -3.26
C GLY A 237 10.63 3.26 -2.81
N ALA A 238 10.63 4.37 -3.55
CA ALA A 238 11.29 5.61 -3.16
C ALA A 238 10.46 6.45 -2.17
N ARG A 239 9.15 6.18 -2.03
CA ARG A 239 8.26 6.95 -1.14
C ARG A 239 8.68 6.89 0.32
N ILE A 240 8.42 8.00 1.00
CA ILE A 240 8.52 8.14 2.46
C ILE A 240 7.16 8.37 3.11
N VAL A 241 6.15 8.74 2.31
CA VAL A 241 4.75 8.69 2.74
C VAL A 241 4.35 7.22 2.78
N GLY A 242 4.47 6.60 3.95
CA GLY A 242 4.29 5.16 4.10
C GLY A 242 5.39 4.36 3.38
N MET A 243 5.14 3.08 3.15
CA MET A 243 6.11 2.16 2.55
C MET A 243 5.44 1.15 1.62
N CYS A 244 6.22 0.50 0.75
CA CYS A 244 5.72 -0.58 -0.10
C CYS A 244 5.59 -1.90 0.69
N ALA A 245 4.88 -2.87 0.12
CA ALA A 245 4.67 -4.18 0.72
C ALA A 245 5.97 -4.91 1.04
N HIS A 246 6.99 -4.77 0.18
CA HIS A 246 8.31 -5.39 0.37
C HIS A 246 8.98 -4.91 1.65
N VAL A 247 9.02 -3.59 1.89
CA VAL A 247 9.62 -2.99 3.09
C VAL A 247 8.78 -3.32 4.32
N SER A 248 7.46 -3.20 4.20
CA SER A 248 6.50 -3.53 5.27
C SER A 248 6.68 -4.96 5.76
N ALA A 249 6.84 -5.92 4.85
CA ALA A 249 7.03 -7.33 5.17
C ALA A 249 8.29 -7.57 6.01
N VAL A 250 9.43 -6.97 5.62
CA VAL A 250 10.70 -7.12 6.35
C VAL A 250 10.61 -6.46 7.73
N ILE A 251 10.08 -5.25 7.84
CA ILE A 251 9.91 -4.55 9.13
C ILE A 251 8.93 -5.31 10.03
N TRP A 252 7.82 -5.79 9.48
CA TRP A 252 6.83 -6.57 10.22
C TRP A 252 7.43 -7.88 10.75
N TYR A 253 8.20 -8.61 9.95
CA TYR A 253 8.87 -9.83 10.39
C TYR A 253 9.86 -9.53 11.52
N LEU A 254 10.79 -8.60 11.27
CA LEU A 254 11.88 -8.28 12.18
C LEU A 254 11.38 -7.62 13.48
N GLY A 255 10.51 -6.62 13.40
CA GLY A 255 10.13 -5.82 14.56
C GLY A 255 8.93 -6.35 15.34
N TYR A 256 8.03 -7.13 14.71
CA TYR A 256 6.75 -7.51 15.32
C TYR A 256 6.53 -9.02 15.40
N ALA A 257 6.55 -9.72 14.25
CA ALA A 257 6.19 -11.13 14.18
C ALA A 257 7.15 -12.02 14.97
N ARG A 258 8.46 -11.78 14.82
CA ARG A 258 9.51 -12.47 15.60
C ARG A 258 9.36 -12.27 17.10
N CYS A 259 9.13 -11.04 17.54
CA CYS A 259 9.07 -10.71 18.97
C CYS A 259 7.88 -11.40 19.67
N LEU A 260 6.80 -11.61 18.93
CA LEU A 260 5.56 -12.20 19.43
C LEU A 260 5.39 -13.67 19.03
N ASN A 261 6.39 -14.30 18.41
CA ASN A 261 6.32 -15.65 17.85
C ASN A 261 5.06 -15.90 17.01
N ILE A 262 4.67 -14.90 16.20
CA ILE A 262 3.47 -14.99 15.36
C ILE A 262 3.72 -16.02 14.26
N PRO A 263 2.86 -17.04 14.12
CA PRO A 263 3.00 -18.01 13.04
C PRO A 263 2.73 -17.33 11.69
N TYR A 264 3.76 -17.28 10.86
CA TYR A 264 3.70 -16.78 9.47
C TYR A 264 3.65 -17.91 8.45
N CYS A 265 4.09 -19.13 8.80
CA CYS A 265 3.73 -20.34 8.04
C CYS A 265 2.24 -20.60 8.21
N SER A 266 1.51 -20.66 7.10
CA SER A 266 0.14 -21.10 7.09
C SER A 266 -0.01 -21.98 5.87
N GLY A 267 -0.01 -23.31 6.07
CA GLY A 267 -0.92 -24.12 5.28
C GLY A 267 -2.30 -23.51 5.52
N ASP A 268 -2.98 -23.09 4.46
CA ASP A 268 -4.27 -22.43 4.62
C ASP A 268 -5.20 -23.37 5.38
N ASP A 269 -5.52 -22.98 6.62
CA ASP A 269 -6.63 -23.57 7.33
C ASP A 269 -7.90 -23.10 6.63
N TRP A 270 -8.31 -23.84 5.60
CA TRP A 270 -9.50 -23.54 4.81
C TRP A 270 -10.78 -23.54 5.65
N THR A 271 -10.75 -24.13 6.84
CA THR A 271 -11.91 -24.21 7.74
C THR A 271 -12.29 -22.85 8.34
N LYS A 272 -11.36 -21.88 8.40
CA LYS A 272 -11.66 -20.51 8.83
C LYS A 272 -12.48 -19.70 7.81
N TYR A 273 -12.51 -20.15 6.55
CA TYR A 273 -13.35 -19.55 5.49
C TYR A 273 -14.73 -20.19 5.38
N LEU A 274 -14.97 -21.29 6.11
CA LEU A 274 -16.32 -21.84 6.31
C LEU A 274 -17.03 -21.03 7.41
N THR A 275 -17.52 -19.85 7.05
CA THR A 275 -18.39 -19.06 7.91
C THR A 275 -19.85 -19.32 7.57
N ASP A 276 -20.69 -19.43 8.60
CA ASP A 276 -22.16 -19.39 8.43
C ASP A 276 -22.53 -18.15 7.59
N ALA A 277 -23.36 -18.33 6.57
CA ALA A 277 -23.75 -17.28 5.63
C ALA A 277 -24.36 -16.03 6.30
N ARG A 278 -24.81 -16.16 7.56
CA ARG A 278 -25.31 -15.06 8.39
C ARG A 278 -24.21 -14.14 8.95
N SER A 279 -22.95 -14.59 8.93
CA SER A 279 -21.81 -13.92 9.57
C SER A 279 -20.90 -13.20 8.58
N LYS A 280 -21.33 -13.00 7.32
CA LYS A 280 -20.52 -12.38 6.28
C LYS A 280 -19.92 -11.05 6.79
N PRO A 281 -18.58 -10.93 6.86
CA PRO A 281 -17.94 -9.64 7.05
C PRO A 281 -18.32 -8.70 5.89
N ASP A 282 -18.22 -7.39 6.14
CA ASP A 282 -18.24 -6.40 5.07
C ASP A 282 -17.28 -6.83 3.96
N PRO A 283 -17.61 -6.62 2.66
CA PRO A 283 -16.71 -6.97 1.58
C PRO A 283 -15.36 -6.32 1.84
N GLU A 284 -14.32 -7.14 2.02
CA GLU A 284 -12.97 -6.64 1.99
C GLU A 284 -12.72 -6.14 0.57
N ILE A 285 -12.66 -4.81 0.43
CA ILE A 285 -12.30 -4.18 -0.82
C ILE A 285 -10.82 -4.44 -1.00
N ILE A 286 -10.52 -5.35 -1.93
CA ILE A 286 -9.19 -5.72 -2.35
C ILE A 286 -8.62 -4.51 -3.10
N ASP A 287 -7.58 -3.91 -2.52
CA ASP A 287 -6.84 -2.79 -3.09
C ASP A 287 -5.87 -3.33 -4.15
N GLU A 288 -6.33 -3.40 -5.39
CA GLU A 288 -5.49 -3.63 -6.58
C GLU A 288 -4.83 -2.31 -7.07
N SER A 289 -4.89 -1.20 -6.31
CA SER A 289 -4.46 0.12 -6.78
C SER A 289 -3.01 0.49 -6.44
N ASP A 290 -2.39 -0.20 -5.48
CA ASP A 290 -0.92 -0.21 -5.32
C ASP A 290 -0.27 -1.17 -6.37
N ASP A 291 -1.08 -1.93 -7.12
CA ASP A 291 -0.71 -2.75 -8.26
C ASP A 291 -0.93 -1.93 -9.53
N SER A 292 0.05 -1.09 -9.88
CA SER A 292 0.05 -0.50 -11.20
C SER A 292 0.17 -1.63 -12.23
N ASP A 293 -0.97 -2.09 -12.78
CA ASP A 293 -0.98 -2.70 -14.09
C ASP A 293 -0.28 -1.71 -15.02
N CYS A 294 0.89 -2.14 -15.50
CA CYS A 294 1.68 -1.40 -16.45
C CYS A 294 0.86 -1.26 -17.73
N ILE A 295 0.07 -0.20 -17.86
CA ILE A 295 -0.34 0.27 -19.17
C ILE A 295 0.88 1.02 -19.70
N GLU A 296 1.75 0.29 -20.40
CA GLU A 296 2.73 0.90 -21.28
C GLU A 296 1.99 1.81 -22.27
N GLU A 297 2.46 3.05 -22.43
CA GLU A 297 1.98 3.96 -23.48
C GLU A 297 2.26 3.42 -24.88
#